data_AF-A0AAV0KNK9-F1
#
_entry.id   AF-A0AAV0KNK9-F1
#
_cell.length_a   1.000
_cell.length_b   1.000
_cell.length_c   1.000
_cell.angle_alpha   90.00
_cell.angle_beta   90.00
_cell.angle_gamma   90.00
#
_symmetry.space_group_name_H-M   'P 1'
#
loop_
_entity.id
_entity.type
_entity.pdbx_description
1 polymer ?
#
loop_
_entity_poly.entity_id
_entity_poly.type
_entity_poly.pdbx_seq_one_letter_code
_entity_poly.pdbx_strand_id
1 'polypeptide(L)'
;MPHLDSALLTPFVERWQPDTNTFHMPFGEMSILIHDVHYILRLPMDGALLRYDSPQPEALKADMCGLIRVGDLEGAVGGKWSTIWYMNGGMHGEGALFRAGELQIKEVEVQCYLFLLLGSTLFVDKSRDRIRPAVNLYLKKYHDVAGYAWGVGTLAYLYRQLGVASRAGGKGVCGYLTLLQAWIYEYFPDFRPNRVQQHSPEDPRASLWVCSRLKGRDVAKERLVRYRSILDGMSADDGNMTLTVSTNPPALSLTIACGVIDPKMNCKCLKIHS
;
A
#
# COMPACT_ATOMS: atom_id res chain seq x y z
N MET A 1 2.33 3.95 -10.56
CA MET A 1 1.97 2.70 -9.85
C MET A 1 2.08 1.54 -10.84
N PRO A 2 2.45 0.30 -10.46
CA PRO A 2 2.11 -0.84 -11.33
C PRO A 2 0.62 -0.75 -11.64
N HIS A 3 0.23 -0.93 -12.89
CA HIS A 3 -1.16 -0.76 -13.30
C HIS A 3 -2.03 -1.77 -12.53
N LEU A 4 -2.88 -1.28 -11.63
CA LEU A 4 -3.83 -2.11 -10.88
C LEU A 4 -4.97 -2.53 -11.81
N ASP A 5 -5.23 -3.83 -11.89
CA ASP A 5 -6.34 -4.38 -12.63
C ASP A 5 -7.54 -4.55 -11.71
N SER A 6 -8.38 -3.51 -11.64
CA SER A 6 -9.61 -3.55 -10.83
C SER A 6 -10.53 -4.70 -11.21
N ALA A 7 -10.52 -5.15 -12.48
CA ALA A 7 -11.33 -6.27 -12.92
C ALA A 7 -10.86 -7.59 -12.32
N LEU A 8 -9.54 -7.74 -12.11
CA LEU A 8 -8.94 -8.91 -11.45
C LEU A 8 -9.13 -8.87 -9.93
N LEU A 9 -8.97 -7.70 -9.31
CA LEU A 9 -9.08 -7.58 -7.85
C LEU A 9 -10.51 -7.79 -7.35
N THR A 10 -11.51 -7.34 -8.10
CA THR A 10 -12.91 -7.34 -7.66
C THR A 10 -13.44 -8.75 -7.30
N PRO A 11 -13.26 -9.80 -8.14
CA PRO A 11 -13.68 -11.16 -7.81
C PRO A 11 -13.05 -11.74 -6.53
N PHE A 12 -11.82 -11.36 -6.22
CA PHE A 12 -11.15 -11.78 -4.98
C PHE A 12 -11.73 -11.04 -3.77
N VAL A 13 -11.99 -9.73 -3.89
CA VAL A 13 -12.65 -8.95 -2.84
C VAL A 13 -14.06 -9.47 -2.55
N GLU A 14 -14.80 -9.91 -3.58
CA GLU A 14 -16.13 -10.54 -3.45
C GLU A 14 -16.12 -11.83 -2.65
N ARG A 15 -14.98 -12.53 -2.62
CA ARG A 15 -14.77 -13.80 -1.91
C ARG A 15 -14.11 -13.62 -0.53
N TRP A 16 -13.87 -12.39 -0.10
CA TRP A 16 -13.23 -12.11 1.18
C TRP A 16 -14.20 -12.26 2.37
N GLN A 17 -13.79 -13.06 3.35
CA GLN A 17 -14.48 -13.25 4.62
C GLN A 17 -13.79 -12.46 5.74
N PRO A 18 -14.42 -11.40 6.26
CA PRO A 18 -13.80 -10.55 7.29
C PRO A 18 -13.58 -11.26 8.63
N ASP A 19 -14.39 -12.25 8.98
CA ASP A 19 -14.34 -12.90 10.29
C ASP A 19 -13.15 -13.85 10.44
N THR A 20 -12.79 -14.54 9.35
CA THR A 20 -11.65 -15.47 9.28
C THR A 20 -10.40 -14.82 8.67
N ASN A 21 -10.53 -13.63 8.06
CA ASN A 21 -9.51 -12.99 7.23
C ASN A 21 -9.01 -13.90 6.08
N THR A 22 -9.93 -14.63 5.46
CA THR A 22 -9.64 -15.58 4.38
C THR A 22 -10.42 -15.26 3.11
N PHE A 23 -9.90 -15.67 1.96
CA PHE A 23 -10.59 -15.75 0.69
C PHE A 23 -11.25 -17.12 0.56
N HIS A 24 -12.55 -17.16 0.31
CA HIS A 24 -13.27 -18.39 -0.01
C HIS A 24 -13.13 -18.75 -1.49
N MET A 25 -12.35 -19.78 -1.78
CA MET A 25 -12.19 -20.35 -3.12
C MET A 25 -12.98 -21.66 -3.24
N PRO A 26 -13.31 -22.14 -4.46
CA PRO A 26 -14.05 -23.40 -4.60
C PRO A 26 -13.36 -24.61 -3.98
N PHE A 27 -12.04 -24.56 -3.87
CA PHE A 27 -11.20 -25.61 -3.31
C PHE A 27 -10.80 -25.40 -1.83
N GLY A 28 -11.27 -24.32 -1.19
CA GLY A 28 -11.00 -24.06 0.23
C GLY A 28 -10.71 -22.59 0.55
N GLU A 29 -10.26 -22.35 1.78
CA GLU A 29 -9.90 -21.01 2.24
C GLU A 29 -8.42 -20.70 2.02
N MET A 30 -8.12 -19.48 1.59
CA MET A 30 -6.74 -18.99 1.42
C MET A 30 -6.55 -17.64 2.09
N SER A 31 -5.31 -17.27 2.43
CA SER A 31 -5.01 -16.00 3.08
C SER A 31 -3.65 -15.47 2.63
N ILE A 32 -3.46 -14.15 2.71
CA ILE A 32 -2.14 -13.54 2.50
C ILE A 32 -1.38 -13.63 3.81
N LEU A 33 -0.31 -14.40 3.85
CA LEU A 33 0.44 -14.63 5.08
C LEU A 33 1.54 -13.57 5.25
N ILE A 34 2.01 -13.38 6.48
CA ILE A 34 3.08 -12.40 6.76
C ILE A 34 4.34 -12.71 5.94
N HIS A 35 4.65 -14.00 5.71
CA HIS A 35 5.75 -14.40 4.84
C HIS A 35 5.53 -14.01 3.37
N ASP A 36 4.28 -14.00 2.88
CA ASP A 36 3.98 -13.50 1.53
C ASP A 36 4.32 -12.02 1.42
N VAL A 37 4.01 -11.23 2.44
CA VAL A 37 4.33 -9.79 2.46
C VAL A 37 5.83 -9.58 2.29
N HIS A 38 6.64 -10.32 3.05
CA HIS A 38 8.10 -10.22 2.93
C HIS A 38 8.59 -10.74 1.58
N TYR A 39 8.11 -11.90 1.13
CA TYR A 39 8.50 -12.48 -0.13
C TYR A 39 8.15 -11.58 -1.33
N ILE A 40 6.94 -11.02 -1.32
CA ILE A 40 6.39 -10.22 -2.41
C ILE A 40 6.95 -8.81 -2.43
N LEU A 41 7.06 -8.18 -1.26
CA LEU A 41 7.33 -6.73 -1.17
C LEU A 41 8.68 -6.40 -0.54
N ARG A 42 9.32 -7.34 0.15
CA ARG A 42 10.53 -7.11 0.95
C ARG A 42 10.32 -6.09 2.06
N LEU A 43 9.11 -6.05 2.64
CA LEU A 43 8.85 -5.27 3.84
C LEU A 43 9.39 -6.00 5.08
N PRO A 44 9.89 -5.26 6.10
CA PRO A 44 10.31 -5.85 7.37
C PRO A 44 9.10 -6.42 8.13
N MET A 45 9.25 -7.66 8.60
CA MET A 45 8.23 -8.34 9.42
C MET A 45 8.50 -8.15 10.92
N ASP A 46 9.77 -8.00 11.29
CA ASP A 46 10.22 -7.81 12.66
C ASP A 46 10.37 -6.33 13.01
N GLY A 47 10.36 -6.04 14.31
CA GLY A 47 10.53 -4.68 14.84
C GLY A 47 9.35 -4.20 15.69
N ALA A 48 9.33 -2.91 15.96
CA ALA A 48 8.26 -2.29 16.73
C ALA A 48 6.93 -2.36 15.97
N LEU A 49 5.86 -2.78 16.65
CA LEU A 49 4.53 -2.82 16.06
C LEU A 49 3.97 -1.41 15.86
N LEU A 50 3.28 -1.21 14.75
CA LEU A 50 2.51 0.02 14.51
C LEU A 50 1.31 0.03 15.46
N ARG A 51 1.41 0.78 16.56
CA ARG A 51 0.32 0.99 17.50
C ARG A 51 -0.71 1.95 16.91
N TYR A 52 -1.86 1.42 16.49
CA TYR A 52 -3.00 2.25 16.10
C TYR A 52 -3.72 2.87 17.30
N ASP A 53 -3.09 2.94 18.48
CA ASP A 53 -3.54 3.78 19.60
C ASP A 53 -3.47 5.23 19.14
N SER A 54 -4.48 5.64 18.37
CA SER A 54 -4.51 6.92 17.70
C SER A 54 -4.59 7.95 18.80
N PRO A 55 -3.61 8.87 18.90
CA PRO A 55 -3.85 10.12 19.56
C PRO A 55 -5.12 10.74 18.96
N GLN A 56 -5.80 11.58 19.75
CA GLN A 56 -6.95 12.34 19.25
C GLN A 56 -6.59 13.00 17.91
N PRO A 57 -7.45 12.94 16.88
CA PRO A 57 -7.16 13.49 15.55
C PRO A 57 -6.60 14.92 15.58
N GLU A 58 -7.03 15.71 16.56
CA GLU A 58 -6.60 17.08 16.84
C GLU A 58 -5.12 17.15 17.25
N ALA A 59 -4.64 16.21 18.08
CA ALA A 59 -3.25 16.13 18.50
C ALA A 59 -2.33 15.77 17.31
N LEU A 60 -2.75 14.81 16.48
CA LEU A 60 -2.01 14.46 15.25
C LEU A 60 -1.96 15.64 14.27
N LYS A 61 -3.07 16.37 14.14
CA LYS A 61 -3.13 17.58 13.33
C LYS A 61 -2.19 18.65 13.87
N ALA A 62 -2.21 18.91 15.18
CA ALA A 62 -1.33 19.87 15.82
C ALA A 62 0.15 19.52 15.64
N ASP A 63 0.52 18.25 15.84
CA ASP A 63 1.88 17.74 15.62
C ASP A 63 2.35 18.00 14.19
N MET A 64 1.52 17.65 13.19
CA MET A 64 1.84 17.89 11.79
C MET A 64 1.93 19.39 11.47
N CYS A 65 0.98 20.20 11.95
CA CYS A 65 1.02 21.65 11.78
C CYS A 65 2.28 22.27 12.38
N GLY A 66 2.73 21.79 13.54
CA GLY A 66 4.00 22.20 14.14
C GLY A 66 5.19 21.83 13.28
N LEU A 67 5.22 20.59 12.76
CA LEU A 67 6.28 20.08 11.90
C LEU A 67 6.46 20.93 10.64
N ILE A 68 5.38 21.22 9.92
CA ILE A 68 5.41 22.01 8.68
C ILE A 68 5.20 23.53 8.90
N ARG A 69 5.27 23.98 10.16
CA ARG A 69 5.14 25.39 10.58
C ARG A 69 3.95 26.09 9.93
N VAL A 70 2.78 25.46 10.08
CA VAL A 70 1.47 25.94 9.56
C VAL A 70 0.66 26.68 10.62
N GLY A 71 1.11 26.70 11.88
CA GLY A 71 0.37 27.26 13.03
C GLY A 71 -0.28 28.63 12.76
N ASP A 72 -1.57 28.72 13.09
CA ASP A 72 -2.32 29.96 13.41
C ASP A 72 -2.51 31.04 12.33
N LEU A 73 -2.50 30.69 11.04
CA LEU A 73 -2.88 31.62 9.96
C LEU A 73 -4.33 31.44 9.51
N GLU A 74 -5.29 31.60 10.42
CA GLU A 74 -6.61 32.09 9.99
C GLU A 74 -6.52 33.55 9.49
N GLY A 75 -5.37 34.23 9.68
CA GLY A 75 -5.24 35.66 9.41
C GLY A 75 -3.99 36.16 8.67
N ALA A 76 -2.97 35.34 8.33
CA ALA A 76 -1.84 35.87 7.54
C ALA A 76 -1.65 35.17 6.21
N VAL A 77 -1.65 36.03 5.19
CA VAL A 77 -1.23 35.81 3.82
C VAL A 77 -2.21 34.96 3.00
N GLY A 78 -3.08 35.65 2.28
CA GLY A 78 -3.89 35.08 1.23
C GLY A 78 -3.04 34.22 0.29
N GLY A 79 -3.30 32.91 0.29
CA GLY A 79 -2.69 31.98 -0.64
C GLY A 79 -2.62 30.54 -0.12
N LYS A 80 -3.48 29.65 -0.64
CA LYS A 80 -3.27 28.21 -0.85
C LYS A 80 -3.09 27.21 0.31
N TRP A 81 -2.85 27.59 1.57
CA TRP A 81 -2.47 26.59 2.59
C TRP A 81 -3.61 26.07 3.48
N SER A 82 -4.74 26.76 3.53
CA SER A 82 -5.96 26.31 4.23
C SER A 82 -6.56 25.01 3.65
N THR A 83 -6.12 24.57 2.48
CA THR A 83 -6.57 23.35 1.78
C THR A 83 -5.71 22.10 2.05
N ILE A 84 -4.60 22.20 2.81
CA ILE A 84 -3.80 21.00 3.14
C ILE A 84 -4.59 20.07 4.07
N TRP A 85 -5.46 20.62 4.92
CA TRP A 85 -6.27 19.84 5.85
C TRP A 85 -7.69 19.69 5.34
N TYR A 86 -8.20 18.47 5.43
CA TYR A 86 -9.56 18.17 5.05
C TYR A 86 -10.47 18.05 6.27
N MET A 87 -11.76 18.36 6.08
CA MET A 87 -12.80 18.33 7.12
C MET A 87 -12.90 16.98 7.86
N ASN A 88 -12.43 15.88 7.24
CA ASN A 88 -12.41 14.54 7.82
C ASN A 88 -11.07 14.16 8.49
N GLY A 89 -10.19 15.14 8.74
CA GLY A 89 -8.89 14.94 9.40
C GLY A 89 -7.78 14.38 8.51
N GLY A 90 -8.03 14.17 7.20
CA GLY A 90 -7.00 13.79 6.24
C GLY A 90 -6.13 14.98 5.84
N MET A 91 -4.87 14.72 5.49
CA MET A 91 -3.92 15.74 5.06
C MET A 91 -3.46 15.52 3.61
N HIS A 92 -3.37 16.59 2.82
CA HIS A 92 -2.85 16.57 1.45
C HIS A 92 -1.33 16.30 1.47
N GLY A 93 -0.92 15.07 1.09
CA GLY A 93 0.47 14.63 1.22
C GLY A 93 1.48 15.43 0.40
N GLU A 94 1.17 15.69 -0.88
CA GLU A 94 2.04 16.51 -1.75
C GLU A 94 2.12 17.97 -1.27
N GLY A 95 1.04 18.48 -0.67
CA GLY A 95 0.99 19.84 -0.15
C GLY A 95 1.91 19.99 1.06
N ALA A 96 1.95 18.98 1.92
CA ALA A 96 2.88 18.94 3.05
C ALA A 96 4.35 18.83 2.59
N LEU A 97 4.65 17.98 1.60
CA LEU A 97 6.00 17.88 1.03
C LEU A 97 6.45 19.18 0.35
N PHE A 98 5.58 19.80 -0.44
CA PHE A 98 5.86 21.09 -1.08
C PHE A 98 6.14 22.17 -0.02
N ARG A 99 5.33 22.24 1.05
CA ARG A 99 5.56 23.14 2.18
C ARG A 99 6.89 22.88 2.89
N ALA A 100 7.23 21.61 3.13
CA ALA A 100 8.50 21.24 3.74
C ALA A 100 9.70 21.73 2.90
N GLY A 101 9.61 21.65 1.58
CA GLY A 101 10.62 22.20 0.66
C GLY A 101 10.79 23.71 0.78
N GLU A 102 9.71 24.46 1.00
CA GLU A 102 9.81 25.92 1.26
C GLU A 102 10.50 26.25 2.57
N LEU A 103 10.34 25.40 3.60
CA LEU A 103 11.02 25.60 4.88
C LEU A 103 12.54 25.41 4.77
N GLN A 104 13.00 24.65 3.76
CA GLN A 104 14.41 24.29 3.56
C GLN A 104 15.04 23.59 4.77
N ILE A 105 14.22 22.87 5.54
CA ILE A 105 14.67 22.03 6.68
C ILE A 105 14.67 20.58 6.19
N LYS A 106 15.85 20.00 6.02
CA LYS A 106 16.03 18.67 5.43
C LYS A 106 15.28 17.58 6.19
N GLU A 107 15.32 17.63 7.50
CA GLU A 107 14.66 16.65 8.38
C GLU A 107 13.14 16.65 8.15
N VAL A 108 12.54 17.84 8.02
CA VAL A 108 11.10 18.02 7.77
C VAL A 108 10.75 17.53 6.36
N GLU A 109 11.60 17.83 5.37
CA GLU A 109 11.42 17.36 3.99
C GLU A 109 11.42 15.83 3.91
N VAL A 110 12.37 15.16 4.57
CA VAL A 110 12.43 13.70 4.66
C VAL A 110 11.20 13.13 5.36
N GLN A 111 10.76 13.73 6.47
CA GLN A 111 9.57 13.28 7.19
C GLN A 111 8.30 13.41 6.35
N CYS A 112 8.11 14.53 5.64
CA CYS A 112 6.97 14.72 4.75
C CYS A 112 7.04 13.80 3.53
N TYR A 113 8.24 13.52 3.01
CA TYR A 113 8.43 12.55 1.93
C TYR A 113 8.03 11.15 2.38
N LEU A 114 8.50 10.69 3.55
CA LEU A 114 8.14 9.39 4.11
C LEU A 114 6.64 9.31 4.43
N PHE A 115 6.05 10.40 4.92
CA PHE A 115 4.61 10.50 5.16
C PHE A 115 3.82 10.30 3.86
N LEU A 116 4.20 11.03 2.82
CA LEU A 116 3.59 10.88 1.49
C LEU A 116 3.78 9.45 0.98
N LEU A 117 5.01 8.93 1.00
CA LEU A 117 5.36 7.62 0.48
C LEU A 117 4.58 6.51 1.17
N LEU A 118 4.66 6.40 2.49
CA LEU A 118 4.01 5.33 3.25
C LEU A 118 2.48 5.45 3.23
N GLY A 119 1.98 6.68 3.32
CA GLY A 119 0.54 6.96 3.29
C GLY A 119 -0.12 6.67 1.94
N SER A 120 0.57 6.99 0.84
CA SER A 120 0.09 6.76 -0.53
C SER A 120 0.40 5.37 -1.07
N THR A 121 1.13 4.54 -0.32
CA THR A 121 1.45 3.16 -0.72
C THR A 121 0.86 2.14 0.24
N LEU A 122 1.33 2.08 1.48
CA LEU A 122 0.97 1.02 2.44
C LEU A 122 -0.42 1.24 3.05
N PHE A 123 -0.78 2.50 3.32
CA PHE A 123 -2.00 2.86 4.05
C PHE A 123 -3.02 3.63 3.20
N VAL A 124 -3.04 3.36 1.89
CA VAL A 124 -3.97 4.01 0.95
C VAL A 124 -5.41 3.86 1.44
N ASP A 125 -6.14 4.95 1.52
CA ASP A 125 -7.58 4.92 1.79
C ASP A 125 -8.39 5.42 0.60
N LYS A 126 -9.71 5.51 0.75
CA LYS A 126 -10.62 5.94 -0.34
C LYS A 126 -10.51 7.44 -0.64
N SER A 127 -9.84 8.20 0.22
CA SER A 127 -9.68 9.62 0.10
C SER A 127 -8.47 9.94 -0.79
N ARG A 128 -8.62 9.67 -2.09
CA ARG A 128 -7.74 10.09 -3.21
C ARG A 128 -6.33 10.55 -2.81
N ASP A 129 -6.20 11.82 -2.45
CA ASP A 129 -4.99 12.60 -2.19
C ASP A 129 -4.75 12.89 -0.69
N ARG A 130 -5.63 12.41 0.19
CA ARG A 130 -5.56 12.63 1.63
C ARG A 130 -4.95 11.42 2.31
N ILE A 131 -3.93 11.67 3.10
CA ILE A 131 -3.26 10.68 3.91
C ILE A 131 -3.66 10.89 5.36
N ARG A 132 -3.94 9.79 6.05
CA ARG A 132 -4.25 9.83 7.48
C ARG A 132 -2.99 10.25 8.26
N PRO A 133 -3.09 11.26 9.15
CA PRO A 133 -1.96 11.75 9.93
C PRO A 133 -1.30 10.71 10.83
N ALA A 134 -1.99 9.61 11.18
CA ALA A 134 -1.48 8.57 12.07
C ALA A 134 -0.13 7.98 11.62
N VAL A 135 0.18 7.98 10.32
CA VAL A 135 1.49 7.54 9.80
C VAL A 135 2.63 8.40 10.36
N ASN A 136 2.39 9.68 10.66
CA ASN A 136 3.39 10.61 11.19
C ASN A 136 3.96 10.18 12.55
N LEU A 137 3.21 9.42 13.36
CA LEU A 137 3.67 8.98 14.67
C LEU A 137 4.98 8.18 14.60
N TYR A 138 5.17 7.47 13.50
CA TYR A 138 6.33 6.63 13.24
C TYR A 138 7.45 7.36 12.51
N LEU A 139 7.21 8.62 12.13
CA LEU A 139 8.14 9.43 11.33
C LEU A 139 8.82 10.53 12.15
N LYS A 140 8.33 10.86 13.36
CA LYS A 140 8.97 11.83 14.25
C LYS A 140 10.45 11.53 14.50
N LYS A 141 10.81 10.24 14.57
CA LYS A 141 12.19 9.75 14.56
C LYS A 141 12.43 8.99 13.26
N TYR A 142 12.58 9.70 12.15
CA TYR A 142 12.65 9.07 10.83
C TYR A 142 13.82 8.07 10.68
N HIS A 143 14.86 8.20 11.51
CA HIS A 143 15.96 7.23 11.60
C HIS A 143 15.52 5.84 12.07
N ASP A 144 14.47 5.76 12.90
CA ASP A 144 13.96 4.51 13.44
C ASP A 144 12.96 3.82 12.48
N VAL A 145 12.69 4.43 11.31
CA VAL A 145 11.66 3.95 10.37
C VAL A 145 11.95 2.53 9.92
N ALA A 146 13.21 2.14 9.71
CA ALA A 146 13.56 0.77 9.34
C ALA A 146 13.25 -0.26 10.46
N GLY A 147 13.15 0.18 11.71
CA GLY A 147 12.94 -0.68 12.89
C GLY A 147 11.48 -1.01 13.19
N TYR A 148 10.53 -0.60 12.35
CA TYR A 148 9.11 -0.96 12.48
C TYR A 148 8.74 -2.17 11.63
N ALA A 149 7.82 -2.99 12.15
CA ALA A 149 7.23 -4.14 11.46
C ALA A 149 6.21 -3.70 10.38
N TRP A 150 6.68 -2.96 9.37
CA TRP A 150 5.84 -2.39 8.30
C TRP A 150 5.04 -3.45 7.54
N GLY A 151 5.61 -4.65 7.36
CA GLY A 151 4.91 -5.75 6.68
C GLY A 151 3.66 -6.19 7.44
N VAL A 152 3.76 -6.36 8.76
CA VAL A 152 2.63 -6.73 9.62
C VAL A 152 1.56 -5.63 9.62
N GLY A 153 1.98 -4.38 9.78
CA GLY A 153 1.06 -3.24 9.76
C GLY A 153 0.34 -3.06 8.42
N THR A 154 1.04 -3.29 7.31
CA THR A 154 0.48 -3.23 5.95
C THR A 154 -0.55 -4.33 5.73
N LEU A 155 -0.25 -5.56 6.16
CA LEU A 155 -1.17 -6.69 6.03
C LEU A 155 -2.44 -6.50 6.86
N ALA A 156 -2.28 -6.11 8.14
CA ALA A 156 -3.42 -5.83 9.01
C ALA A 156 -4.31 -4.71 8.44
N TYR A 157 -3.70 -3.67 7.87
CA TYR A 157 -4.44 -2.60 7.21
C TYR A 157 -5.15 -3.10 5.95
N LEU A 158 -4.51 -3.90 5.11
CA LEU A 158 -5.12 -4.49 3.91
C LEU A 158 -6.33 -5.36 4.29
N TYR A 159 -6.19 -6.24 5.28
CA TYR A 159 -7.29 -7.08 5.78
C TYR A 159 -8.49 -6.27 6.23
N ARG A 160 -8.24 -5.19 6.99
CA ARG A 160 -9.29 -4.26 7.39
C ARG A 160 -9.98 -3.64 6.19
N GLN A 161 -9.23 -3.20 5.17
CA GLN A 161 -9.83 -2.59 3.97
C GLN A 161 -10.59 -3.59 3.10
N LEU A 162 -10.12 -4.83 2.99
CA LEU A 162 -10.86 -5.92 2.35
C LEU A 162 -12.18 -6.19 3.07
N GLY A 163 -12.17 -6.22 4.41
CA GLY A 163 -13.38 -6.39 5.19
C GLY A 163 -14.36 -5.22 5.08
N VAL A 164 -13.87 -4.00 4.87
CA VAL A 164 -14.73 -2.84 4.56
C VAL A 164 -15.30 -2.94 3.15
N ALA A 165 -14.53 -3.45 2.19
CA ALA A 165 -14.91 -3.52 0.79
C ALA A 165 -15.87 -4.68 0.48
N SER A 166 -15.79 -5.80 1.20
CA SER A 166 -16.66 -6.97 0.99
C SER A 166 -18.08 -6.79 1.54
N ARG A 167 -18.32 -5.81 2.42
CA ARG A 167 -19.66 -5.51 2.95
C ARG A 167 -20.57 -4.83 1.92
N ALA A 168 -21.88 -5.11 1.99
CA ALA A 168 -22.90 -4.50 1.15
C ALA A 168 -22.82 -2.95 1.21
N GLY A 169 -22.65 -2.31 0.05
CA GLY A 169 -22.50 -0.85 -0.06
C GLY A 169 -21.05 -0.33 -0.06
N GLY A 170 -20.04 -1.21 0.02
CA GLY A 170 -18.63 -0.86 -0.10
C GLY A 170 -18.30 -0.22 -1.46
N LYS A 171 -18.07 1.10 -1.50
CA LYS A 171 -17.61 1.79 -2.72
C LYS A 171 -16.09 1.64 -2.87
N GLY A 172 -15.65 0.63 -3.62
CA GLY A 172 -14.24 0.39 -3.96
C GLY A 172 -13.39 -0.22 -2.84
N VAL A 173 -12.21 -0.72 -3.22
CA VAL A 173 -11.21 -1.32 -2.34
C VAL A 173 -9.98 -0.41 -2.23
N CYS A 174 -9.35 -0.38 -1.07
CA CYS A 174 -8.12 0.37 -0.79
C CYS A 174 -7.19 -0.48 0.09
N GLY A 175 -6.11 0.10 0.61
CA GLY A 175 -4.97 -0.65 1.15
C GLY A 175 -3.89 -0.89 0.11
N TYR A 176 -2.89 -1.72 0.43
CA TYR A 176 -1.76 -1.96 -0.46
C TYR A 176 -2.12 -2.95 -1.57
N LEU A 177 -2.92 -2.52 -2.55
CA LEU A 177 -3.46 -3.38 -3.61
C LEU A 177 -2.39 -4.01 -4.51
N THR A 178 -1.17 -3.45 -4.54
CA THR A 178 -0.03 -4.10 -5.18
C THR A 178 0.32 -5.42 -4.53
N LEU A 179 0.20 -5.54 -3.19
CA LEU A 179 0.35 -6.81 -2.47
C LEU A 179 -0.69 -7.82 -2.95
N LEU A 180 -1.98 -7.43 -2.94
CA LEU A 180 -3.06 -8.31 -3.34
C LEU A 180 -2.90 -8.78 -4.79
N GLN A 181 -2.61 -7.86 -5.71
CA GLN A 181 -2.43 -8.20 -7.12
C GLN A 181 -1.24 -9.14 -7.34
N ALA A 182 -0.10 -8.86 -6.71
CA ALA A 182 1.09 -9.70 -6.84
C ALA A 182 0.87 -11.07 -6.17
N TRP A 183 0.18 -11.13 -5.03
CA TRP A 183 -0.21 -12.38 -4.40
C TRP A 183 -1.08 -13.23 -5.33
N ILE A 184 -2.05 -12.61 -6.03
CA ILE A 184 -2.85 -13.31 -7.04
C ILE A 184 -1.94 -13.90 -8.12
N TYR A 185 -0.97 -13.15 -8.63
CA TYR A 185 -0.05 -13.65 -9.66
C TYR A 185 0.87 -14.78 -9.15
N GLU A 186 1.28 -14.75 -7.89
CA GLU A 186 2.10 -15.81 -7.31
C GLU A 186 1.32 -17.13 -7.22
N TYR A 187 0.08 -17.07 -6.73
CA TYR A 187 -0.68 -18.27 -6.34
C TYR A 187 -1.65 -18.79 -7.40
N PHE A 188 -2.04 -17.96 -8.38
CA PHE A 188 -3.03 -18.31 -9.40
C PHE A 188 -2.44 -18.16 -10.82
N PRO A 189 -1.91 -19.26 -11.40
CA PRO A 189 -1.25 -19.24 -12.69
C PRO A 189 -2.07 -18.63 -13.83
N ASP A 190 -3.39 -18.84 -13.85
CA ASP A 190 -4.30 -18.37 -14.90
C ASP A 190 -4.40 -16.83 -15.00
N PHE A 191 -3.99 -16.11 -13.95
CA PHE A 191 -4.02 -14.66 -13.91
C PHE A 191 -2.66 -14.01 -14.14
N ARG A 192 -1.59 -14.80 -14.30
CA ARG A 192 -0.22 -14.28 -14.41
C ARG A 192 -0.01 -13.46 -15.68
N PRO A 193 0.48 -12.21 -15.56
CA PRO A 193 0.95 -11.46 -16.71
C PRO A 193 2.36 -11.92 -17.11
N ASN A 194 2.88 -11.33 -18.18
CA ASN A 194 4.26 -11.56 -18.61
C ASN A 194 5.27 -11.19 -17.51
N ARG A 195 6.38 -11.91 -17.45
CA ARG A 195 7.48 -11.65 -16.51
C ARG A 195 8.50 -10.68 -17.10
N VAL A 196 9.13 -9.89 -16.25
CA VAL A 196 10.33 -9.12 -16.61
C VAL A 196 11.46 -10.10 -16.92
N GLN A 197 12.20 -9.87 -18.02
CA GLN A 197 13.26 -10.78 -18.47
C GLN A 197 14.47 -10.81 -17.53
N GLN A 198 14.77 -9.69 -16.87
CA GLN A 198 15.86 -9.55 -15.91
C GLN A 198 15.26 -9.18 -14.54
N HIS A 199 15.17 -10.16 -13.64
CA HIS A 199 14.71 -9.96 -12.26
C HIS A 199 15.75 -10.55 -11.31
N SER A 200 16.24 -9.74 -10.37
CA SER A 200 17.19 -10.21 -9.37
C SER A 200 16.47 -10.97 -8.26
N PRO A 201 17.06 -12.02 -7.68
CA PRO A 201 16.55 -12.65 -6.47
C PRO A 201 16.45 -11.70 -5.27
N GLU A 202 17.08 -10.53 -5.29
CA GLU A 202 16.93 -9.51 -4.26
C GLU A 202 15.75 -8.56 -4.49
N ASP A 203 15.23 -8.50 -5.71
CA ASP A 203 14.14 -7.61 -6.04
C ASP A 203 12.83 -8.12 -5.42
N PRO A 204 11.91 -7.22 -5.02
CA PRO A 204 10.56 -7.61 -4.62
C PRO A 204 9.88 -8.44 -5.72
N ARG A 205 9.19 -9.53 -5.39
CA ARG A 205 8.46 -10.31 -6.42
C ARG A 205 7.35 -9.50 -7.09
N ALA A 206 6.81 -8.49 -6.42
CA ALA A 206 5.86 -7.57 -7.05
C ALA A 206 6.42 -6.87 -8.30
N SER A 207 7.75 -6.72 -8.44
CA SER A 207 8.37 -6.14 -9.64
C SER A 207 8.60 -7.15 -10.77
N LEU A 208 8.36 -8.44 -10.54
CA LEU A 208 8.52 -9.49 -11.56
C LEU A 208 7.49 -9.37 -12.68
N TRP A 209 6.32 -8.78 -12.39
CA TRP A 209 5.13 -8.86 -13.23
C TRP A 209 4.96 -7.61 -14.11
N VAL A 210 4.90 -7.80 -15.43
CA VAL A 210 4.69 -6.72 -16.41
C VAL A 210 3.20 -6.45 -16.59
N CYS A 211 2.67 -5.51 -15.81
CA CYS A 211 1.28 -5.07 -15.96
C CYS A 211 1.15 -4.12 -17.16
N SER A 212 0.53 -4.60 -18.25
CA SER A 212 0.21 -3.75 -19.41
C SER A 212 -0.88 -2.72 -19.08
N ARG A 213 -0.89 -1.57 -19.78
CA ARG A 213 -1.99 -0.60 -19.68
C ARG A 213 -3.27 -1.21 -20.26
N LEU A 214 -4.21 -1.54 -19.39
CA LEU A 214 -5.51 -2.08 -19.78
C LEU A 214 -6.43 -0.91 -20.16
N LYS A 215 -6.92 -0.87 -21.42
CA LYS A 215 -7.75 0.23 -21.96
C LYS A 215 -9.24 -0.17 -22.00
N GLY A 216 -10.12 0.80 -21.70
CA GLY A 216 -11.58 0.72 -21.94
C GLY A 216 -12.43 0.15 -20.80
N ARG A 217 -13.61 0.77 -20.54
CA ARG A 217 -14.56 0.33 -19.49
C ARG A 217 -15.28 -0.97 -19.87
N ASP A 218 -15.62 -1.15 -21.14
CA ASP A 218 -16.30 -2.36 -21.62
C ASP A 218 -15.36 -3.57 -21.56
N VAL A 219 -14.10 -3.38 -21.94
CA VAL A 219 -13.02 -4.37 -21.76
C VAL A 219 -12.81 -4.74 -20.29
N ALA A 220 -13.04 -3.83 -19.34
CA ALA A 220 -12.96 -4.14 -17.91
C ALA A 220 -14.12 -5.02 -17.42
N LYS A 221 -15.34 -4.82 -17.94
CA LYS A 221 -16.49 -5.66 -17.61
C LYS A 221 -16.34 -7.07 -18.16
N GLU A 222 -15.90 -7.21 -19.41
CA GLU A 222 -15.66 -8.52 -20.02
C GLU A 222 -14.57 -9.30 -19.27
N ARG A 223 -13.46 -8.63 -18.91
CA ARG A 223 -12.42 -9.24 -18.07
C ARG A 223 -12.93 -9.65 -16.71
N LEU A 224 -13.77 -8.83 -16.07
CA LEU A 224 -14.38 -9.18 -14.78
C LEU A 224 -15.23 -10.47 -14.89
N VAL A 225 -16.07 -10.57 -15.92
CA VAL A 225 -16.88 -11.78 -16.17
C VAL A 225 -15.97 -12.99 -16.40
N ARG A 226 -14.93 -12.84 -17.22
CA ARG A 226 -13.96 -13.90 -17.47
C ARG A 226 -13.24 -14.34 -16.19
N TYR A 227 -12.76 -13.40 -15.37
CA TYR A 227 -12.05 -13.73 -14.14
C TYR A 227 -12.94 -14.43 -13.11
N ARG A 228 -14.22 -14.03 -12.99
CA ARG A 228 -15.20 -14.77 -12.18
C ARG A 228 -15.37 -16.19 -12.69
N SER A 229 -15.58 -16.37 -14.00
CA SER A 229 -15.74 -17.70 -14.61
C SER A 229 -14.53 -18.61 -14.39
N ILE A 230 -13.31 -18.08 -14.44
CA ILE A 230 -12.10 -18.86 -14.14
C ILE A 230 -12.12 -19.27 -12.66
N LEU A 231 -12.34 -18.32 -11.75
CA LEU A 231 -12.39 -18.60 -10.31
C LEU A 231 -13.47 -19.62 -9.94
N ASP A 232 -14.65 -19.55 -10.55
CA ASP A 232 -15.76 -20.47 -10.28
C ASP A 232 -15.47 -21.90 -10.78
N GLY A 233 -14.58 -22.05 -11.76
CA GLY A 233 -14.18 -23.34 -12.33
C GLY A 233 -12.91 -23.95 -11.74
N MET A 234 -12.26 -23.31 -10.77
CA MET A 234 -10.99 -23.79 -10.21
C MET A 234 -11.16 -25.02 -9.32
N SER A 235 -10.20 -25.94 -9.43
CA SER A 235 -10.00 -27.10 -8.55
C SER A 235 -8.77 -26.92 -7.66
N ALA A 236 -8.54 -27.84 -6.71
CA ALA A 236 -7.41 -27.77 -5.79
C ALA A 236 -6.04 -27.88 -6.51
N ASP A 237 -5.98 -28.52 -7.67
CA ASP A 237 -4.74 -28.72 -8.45
C ASP A 237 -4.32 -27.47 -9.23
N ASP A 238 -5.23 -26.51 -9.41
CA ASP A 238 -4.98 -25.28 -10.16
C ASP A 238 -4.24 -24.20 -9.32
N GLY A 239 -4.19 -24.38 -8.00
CA GLY A 239 -3.50 -23.48 -7.07
C GLY A 239 -2.05 -23.90 -6.82
N ASN A 240 -1.10 -22.98 -6.95
CA ASN A 240 0.30 -23.27 -6.61
C ASN A 240 0.54 -23.17 -5.10
N MET A 241 0.15 -24.19 -4.32
CA MET A 241 0.32 -24.22 -2.86
C MET A 241 1.76 -24.51 -2.38
N THR A 242 2.70 -24.82 -3.29
CA THR A 242 4.09 -25.16 -2.95
C THR A 242 5.03 -23.99 -3.23
N LEU A 243 5.24 -23.13 -2.25
CA LEU A 243 6.42 -22.26 -2.20
C LEU A 243 7.43 -22.83 -1.20
N THR A 244 8.57 -23.32 -1.71
CA THR A 244 9.73 -23.68 -0.89
C THR A 244 10.42 -22.41 -0.39
N VAL A 245 10.37 -22.18 0.92
CA VAL A 245 11.05 -21.06 1.59
C VAL A 245 12.56 -21.28 1.54
N SER A 246 13.30 -20.37 0.90
CA SER A 246 14.75 -20.27 1.03
C SER A 246 15.09 -19.61 2.37
N THR A 247 15.73 -20.36 3.27
CA THR A 247 15.93 -20.06 4.69
C THR A 247 17.13 -19.14 4.99
N ASN A 248 17.29 -18.01 4.29
CA ASN A 248 18.31 -17.02 4.68
C ASN A 248 17.66 -15.63 4.80
N PRO A 249 17.57 -15.03 6.01
CA PRO A 249 17.11 -13.66 6.14
C PRO A 249 18.22 -12.71 5.68
N PRO A 250 18.00 -11.87 4.65
CA PRO A 250 18.90 -10.75 4.37
C PRO A 250 18.68 -9.64 5.40
N ALA A 251 19.67 -8.77 5.54
CA ALA A 251 19.66 -7.63 6.47
C ALA A 251 18.39 -6.77 6.36
N LEU A 252 17.97 -6.20 7.50
CA LEU A 252 16.82 -5.30 7.63
C LEU A 252 16.95 -4.11 6.67
N SER A 253 16.19 -4.12 5.57
CA SER A 253 16.12 -3.03 4.61
C SER A 253 14.67 -2.83 4.23
N LEU A 254 14.12 -1.64 4.48
CA LEU A 254 12.79 -1.30 4.00
C LEU A 254 12.89 -1.04 2.49
N THR A 255 12.34 -1.95 1.68
CA THR A 255 12.23 -1.77 0.23
C THR A 255 10.76 -1.57 -0.12
N ILE A 256 10.41 -0.39 -0.63
CA ILE A 256 9.04 -0.14 -1.11
C ILE A 256 9.05 -0.23 -2.62
N ALA A 257 8.39 -1.24 -3.17
CA ALA A 257 8.09 -1.31 -4.59
C ALA A 257 7.02 -0.26 -4.93
N CYS A 258 7.46 0.96 -5.23
CA CYS A 258 6.59 2.02 -5.71
C CYS A 258 6.79 2.17 -7.22
N GLY A 259 5.75 1.86 -8.00
CA GLY A 259 5.68 2.41 -9.34
C GLY A 259 5.28 3.87 -9.21
N VAL A 260 6.10 4.80 -9.69
CA VAL A 260 5.81 6.23 -9.85
C VAL A 260 5.35 6.94 -8.57
N ILE A 261 6.29 7.58 -7.89
CA ILE A 261 6.15 9.02 -7.67
C ILE A 261 7.08 9.63 -8.74
N ASP A 262 6.70 10.71 -9.43
CA ASP A 262 7.52 11.61 -10.30
C ASP A 262 8.23 12.66 -9.42
N PRO A 263 9.43 13.24 -9.67
CA PRO A 263 9.36 14.68 -9.91
C PRO A 263 10.20 15.12 -11.12
N LYS A 264 10.50 14.20 -12.05
CA LYS A 264 11.84 13.78 -12.55
C LYS A 264 12.47 12.57 -11.78
N MET A 265 11.69 11.69 -11.13
CA MET A 265 12.13 10.37 -10.63
C MET A 265 12.28 9.37 -11.79
N ASN A 266 13.45 8.75 -11.85
CA ASN A 266 13.55 7.40 -12.40
C ASN A 266 13.20 6.38 -11.30
N CYS A 267 12.26 5.48 -11.59
CA CYS A 267 11.92 4.35 -10.73
C CYS A 267 13.18 3.53 -10.38
N LYS A 268 13.60 3.59 -9.12
CA LYS A 268 14.46 2.59 -8.48
C LYS A 268 13.85 2.28 -7.13
N CYS A 269 13.76 0.99 -6.77
CA CYS A 269 13.35 0.53 -5.45
C CYS A 269 14.12 1.33 -4.38
N LEU A 270 13.42 2.06 -3.51
CA LEU A 270 14.06 2.80 -2.42
C LEU A 270 14.41 1.80 -1.33
N LYS A 271 15.70 1.51 -1.13
CA LYS A 271 16.21 0.75 0.01
C LYS A 271 16.58 1.74 1.11
N ILE A 272 15.89 1.70 2.24
CA ILE A 272 16.29 2.44 3.45
C ILE A 272 17.09 1.47 4.32
N HIS A 273 18.39 1.74 4.46
CA HIS A 273 19.30 0.99 5.32
C HIS A 273 19.39 1.64 6.70
N SER A 274 19.45 0.82 7.75
CA SER A 274 19.79 1.23 9.12
C SER A 274 21.29 1.41 9.30
#